data_AF-A0A3L6G8X1-F1
#
_entry.id   AF-A0A3L6G8X1-F1
#
_cell.length_a   1.000
_cell.length_b   1.000
_cell.length_c   1.000
_cell.angle_alpha   90.00
_cell.angle_beta   90.00
_cell.angle_gamma   90.00
#
_symmetry.space_group_name_H-M   'P 1'
#
loop_
_entity.id
_entity.type
_entity.pdbx_description
1 polymer ?
#
loop_
_entity_poly.entity_id
_entity_poly.type
_entity_poly.pdbx_seq_one_letter_code
_entity_poly.pdbx_strand_id
1 'polypeptide(L)'
;MLDLVQVFVETLDRCFKNVCELDIVFNFNKLHMILDEMISGGQVIETSSEQIMKSVEEIERLEKQSSSTSFIPKSITERFTR
;
A
#
# COMPACT_ATOMS: atom_id res chain seq x y z
N MET A 1 0.04 -23.53 4.56
CA MET A 1 1.05 -22.71 3.83
C MET A 1 0.75 -22.63 2.35
N LEU A 2 0.51 -23.74 1.65
CA LEU A 2 0.11 -23.69 0.24
C LEU A 2 -1.20 -22.91 0.04
N ASP A 3 -2.16 -23.04 0.97
CA ASP A 3 -3.43 -22.29 0.90
C ASP A 3 -3.21 -20.78 1.03
N LEU A 4 -2.26 -20.36 1.88
CA LEU A 4 -1.92 -18.95 2.03
C LEU A 4 -1.25 -18.40 0.76
N VAL A 5 -0.35 -19.18 0.15
CA VAL A 5 0.25 -18.81 -1.13
C VAL A 5 -0.82 -18.69 -2.21
N GLN A 6 -1.81 -19.58 -2.21
CA GLN A 6 -2.92 -19.50 -3.17
C GLN A 6 -3.78 -18.26 -2.95
N VAL A 7 -4.18 -17.97 -1.70
CA VAL A 7 -4.92 -16.74 -1.37
C VAL A 7 -4.11 -15.49 -1.75
N PHE A 8 -2.79 -15.51 -1.56
CA PHE A 8 -1.91 -14.41 -1.96
C PHE A 8 -1.93 -14.20 -3.49
N VAL A 9 -1.74 -15.27 -4.27
CA VAL A 9 -1.75 -15.19 -5.74
C VAL A 9 -3.14 -14.76 -6.26
N GLU A 10 -4.23 -15.28 -5.69
CA GLU A 10 -5.60 -14.87 -6.04
C GLU A 10 -5.85 -13.39 -5.72
N THR A 11 -5.33 -12.89 -4.59
CA THR A 11 -5.42 -11.48 -4.22
C THR A 11 -4.64 -10.59 -5.19
N LEU A 12 -3.45 -11.01 -5.61
CA LEU A 12 -2.65 -10.29 -6.61
C LEU A 12 -3.36 -10.23 -7.97
N ASP A 13 -3.94 -11.34 -8.42
CA ASP A 13 -4.68 -11.37 -9.69
C ASP A 13 -5.85 -10.40 -9.70
N ARG A 14 -6.59 -10.28 -8.58
CA ARG A 14 -7.67 -9.30 -8.40
C ARG A 14 -7.15 -7.85 -8.35
N CYS A 15 -6.05 -7.62 -7.64
CA CYS A 15 -5.46 -6.28 -7.50
C CYS A 15 -4.93 -5.72 -8.82
N PHE A 16 -4.29 -6.56 -9.65
CA PHE A 16 -3.66 -6.15 -10.90
C PHE A 16 -4.52 -6.40 -12.15
N LYS A 17 -5.66 -7.09 -12.01
CA LYS A 17 -6.59 -7.44 -13.11
C LYS A 17 -5.89 -8.24 -14.21
N ASN A 18 -5.63 -9.52 -13.94
CA ASN A 18 -4.81 -10.42 -14.76
C ASN A 18 -3.30 -10.14 -14.59
N VAL A 19 -2.81 -10.45 -13.38
CA VAL A 19 -1.42 -10.18 -12.99
C VAL A 19 -0.42 -10.94 -13.86
N CYS A 20 0.65 -10.26 -14.26
CA CYS A 20 1.84 -10.90 -14.84
C CYS A 20 3.11 -10.59 -14.03
N GLU A 21 4.20 -11.29 -14.30
CA GLU A 21 5.48 -11.12 -13.61
C GLU A 21 6.02 -9.69 -13.71
N LEU A 22 5.77 -8.99 -14.82
CA LEU A 22 6.19 -7.60 -14.99
C LEU A 22 5.44 -6.67 -14.04
N ASP A 23 4.15 -6.91 -13.79
CA ASP A 23 3.37 -6.10 -12.85
C ASP A 23 3.97 -6.15 -11.44
N ILE A 24 4.42 -7.33 -11.04
CA ILE A 24 5.08 -7.56 -9.75
C ILE A 24 6.42 -6.83 -9.69
N VAL A 25 7.24 -6.94 -10.74
CA VAL A 25 8.56 -6.29 -10.80
C VAL A 25 8.43 -4.76 -10.78
N PHE A 26 7.48 -4.20 -11.53
CA PHE A 26 7.30 -2.75 -11.62
C PHE A 26 6.54 -2.14 -10.43
N ASN A 27 5.68 -2.91 -9.76
CA ASN A 27 4.85 -2.44 -8.65
C ASN A 27 5.19 -3.16 -7.33
N PHE A 28 6.47 -3.41 -7.06
CA PHE A 28 6.90 -4.13 -5.87
C PHE A 28 6.44 -3.48 -4.55
N ASN A 29 6.32 -2.15 -4.49
CA ASN A 29 5.78 -1.45 -3.32
C ASN A 29 4.32 -1.85 -3.01
N LYS A 30 3.50 -2.00 -4.06
CA LYS A 30 2.10 -2.42 -3.91
C LYS A 30 1.99 -3.88 -3.50
N LEU A 31 2.86 -4.74 -4.03
CA LEU A 31 3.00 -6.14 -3.59
C LEU A 31 3.32 -6.21 -2.09
N HIS A 32 4.26 -5.42 -1.61
CA HIS A 32 4.62 -5.37 -0.19
C HIS A 32 3.46 -4.89 0.69
N MET A 33 2.74 -3.84 0.28
CA MET A 33 1.54 -3.40 1.01
C MET A 33 0.50 -4.53 1.12
N ILE A 34 0.25 -5.27 0.03
CA ILE A 34 -0.69 -6.41 0.06
C ILE A 34 -0.18 -7.49 1.03
N LEU A 35 1.12 -7.80 1.02
CA LEU A 35 1.69 -8.81 1.89
C LEU A 35 1.65 -8.41 3.37
N ASP A 36 1.90 -7.14 3.68
CA ASP A 36 1.86 -6.59 5.04
C ASP A 36 0.44 -6.61 5.62
N GLU A 37 -0.59 -6.42 4.79
CA GLU A 37 -1.99 -6.58 5.20
C GLU A 37 -2.36 -8.06 5.43
N MET A 38 -1.67 -9.01 4.78
CA MET A 38 -1.94 -10.44 4.96
C MET A 38 -1.20 -11.04 6.16
N ILE A 39 0.04 -10.62 6.39
CA ILE A 39 0.95 -11.24 7.36
C ILE A 39 1.67 -10.16 8.18
N SER A 40 1.60 -10.28 9.50
CA SER A 40 2.35 -9.42 10.43
C SER A 40 3.01 -10.27 11.51
N GLY A 41 4.29 -10.00 11.79
CA GLY A 41 5.05 -10.75 12.80
C GLY A 41 5.13 -12.26 12.54
N GLY A 42 5.00 -12.70 11.28
CA GLY A 42 4.96 -14.11 10.89
C GLY A 42 3.61 -14.81 11.13
N GLN A 43 2.58 -14.06 11.53
CA GLN A 43 1.21 -14.55 11.69
C GLN A 43 0.32 -14.02 10.57
N VAL A 44 -0.62 -14.85 10.11
CA VAL A 44 -1.65 -14.44 9.15
C VAL A 44 -2.70 -13.62 9.88
N ILE A 45 -2.93 -12.40 9.43
CA ILE A 45 -3.87 -11.46 10.07
C ILE A 45 -5.15 -11.26 9.23
N GLU A 46 -5.05 -11.36 7.90
CA GLU A 46 -6.18 -11.19 6.99
C GLU A 46 -6.06 -12.15 5.81
N THR A 47 -7.20 -12.64 5.35
CA THR A 47 -7.31 -13.58 4.22
C THR A 47 -8.41 -13.18 3.23
N SER A 48 -9.29 -12.23 3.58
CA SER A 48 -10.28 -11.67 2.66
C SER A 48 -9.61 -10.70 1.70
N SER A 49 -9.52 -11.11 0.43
CA SER A 49 -9.00 -10.26 -0.65
C SER A 49 -9.73 -8.91 -0.75
N GLU A 50 -11.03 -8.87 -0.43
CA GLU A 50 -11.85 -7.66 -0.45
C GLU A 50 -11.42 -6.67 0.65
N GLN A 51 -11.13 -7.16 1.86
CA GLN A 51 -10.63 -6.32 2.95
C GLN A 51 -9.20 -5.83 2.67
N ILE A 52 -8.34 -6.73 2.19
CA ILE A 52 -6.95 -6.39 1.82
C ILE A 52 -6.93 -5.29 0.76
N MET A 53 -7.73 -5.43 -0.30
CA MET A 53 -7.84 -4.41 -1.36
C MET A 53 -8.31 -3.07 -0.82
N LYS A 54 -9.31 -3.07 0.07
CA LYS A 54 -9.83 -1.86 0.70
C LYS A 54 -8.77 -1.15 1.55
N SER A 55 -8.02 -1.90 2.37
CA SER A 55 -6.91 -1.35 3.15
C SER A 55 -5.83 -0.76 2.26
N VAL A 56 -5.41 -1.48 1.21
CA VAL A 56 -4.38 -1.01 0.27
C VAL A 56 -4.81 0.27 -0.44
N GLU A 57 -6.07 0.36 -0.89
CA GLU A 57 -6.62 1.58 -1.50
C GLU A 57 -6.65 2.76 -0.52
N GLU A 58 -6.97 2.51 0.74
CA GLU A 58 -6.96 3.53 1.78
C GLU A 58 -5.54 4.04 2.06
N ILE A 59 -4.55 3.14 2.15
CA ILE A 59 -3.14 3.50 2.32
C ILE A 59 -2.67 4.35 1.13
N GLU A 60 -2.89 3.90 -0.11
CA GLU A 60 -2.52 4.66 -1.31
C GLU A 60 -3.17 6.06 -1.33
N ARG A 61 -4.41 6.18 -0.86
CA ARG A 61 -5.12 7.47 -0.76
C ARG A 61 -4.46 8.40 0.26
N LEU A 62 -4.07 7.87 1.42
CA LEU A 62 -3.41 8.63 2.49
C LEU A 62 -2.00 9.08 2.09
N GLU A 63 -1.24 8.22 1.41
CA GLU A 63 0.09 8.58 0.87
C GLU A 63 0.02 9.71 -0.16
N LYS A 64 -0.99 9.68 -1.04
CA LYS A 64 -1.23 10.78 -1.99
C LYS A 64 -1.53 12.09 -1.27
N GLN A 65 -2.30 12.05 -0.18
CA GLN A 65 -2.60 13.24 0.62
C GLN A 65 -1.38 13.77 1.38
N SER A 66 -0.56 12.89 1.95
CA SER A 66 0.65 13.28 2.69
C SER A 66 1.68 13.97 1.78
N SER A 67 1.82 13.52 0.53
CA SER A 67 2.70 14.15 -0.46
C SER A 67 2.31 15.61 -0.83
N SER A 68 1.05 15.98 -0.64
CA SER A 68 0.53 17.33 -0.94
C SER A 68 0.67 18.33 0.22
N THR A 69 1.14 17.89 1.39
CA THR A 69 1.22 18.73 2.59
C THR A 69 2.67 19.04 2.97
N SER A 70 3.36 19.82 2.15
CA SER A 70 4.58 20.50 2.57
C SER A 70 4.23 21.57 3.62
N PHE A 71 4.30 21.21 4.90
CA PHE A 71 4.17 22.15 6.02
C PHE A 71 5.43 23.04 6.12
N ILE A 72 5.46 24.16 5.39
CA ILE A 72 6.20 25.35 5.84
C ILE A 72 5.16 26.34 6.35
N PRO A 73 5.02 26.54 7.68
CA PRO A 73 4.16 27.58 8.21
C PRO A 73 4.62 28.95 7.71
N LYS A 74 3.73 29.69 7.03
CA LYS A 74 3.98 31.06 6.51
C LYS A 74 4.37 32.07 7.60
N SER A 75 4.29 31.73 8.89
CA SER A 75 4.64 32.61 10.01
C SER A 75 6.14 32.75 10.29
N ILE A 76 7.04 31.95 9.69
CA ILE A 76 8.49 32.07 9.96
C ILE A 76 9.20 32.97 8.95
N THR A 77 8.64 33.16 7.74
CA THR A 77 9.32 33.91 6.66
C THR A 77 9.34 35.43 6.86
N GLU A 78 8.37 36.04 7.57
CA GLU A 78 8.33 37.50 7.73
C GLU A 78 9.31 38.08 8.76
N ARG A 79 10.02 37.24 9.53
CA ARG A 79 10.92 37.73 10.60
C ARG A 79 12.38 37.93 10.18
N PHE A 80 12.72 37.70 8.91
CA PHE A 80 14.10 37.80 8.40
C PHE A 80 14.31 38.89 7.34
N THR A 81 13.32 39.76 7.10
CA THR A 81 13.44 40.88 6.14
C THR A 81 13.36 42.26 6.81
N ARG A 82 13.75 42.37 8.08
CA ARG A 82 14.08 43.65 8.71
C ARG A 82 15.40 43.55 9.44
#